data_AF-A0A1V6HYU6-F1
#
_entry.id   AF-A0A1V6HYU6-F1
#
_cell.length_a   1.000
_cell.length_b   1.000
_cell.length_c   1.000
_cell.angle_alpha   90.00
_cell.angle_beta   90.00
_cell.angle_gamma   90.00
#
_symmetry.space_group_name_H-M   'P 1'
#
loop_
_entity.id
_entity.type
_entity.pdbx_description
1 polymer ?
#
loop_
_entity_poly.entity_id
_entity_poly.type
_entity_poly.pdbx_seq_one_letter_code
_entity_poly.pdbx_strand_id
1 'polypeptide(L)' 'MGYAKIENEIIHISRKGIHRIHLLQNSFSLNFINKVWSDNYNNPNPKGTNLK' A
#
# COMPACT_ATOMS: atom_id res chain seq x y z
N MET A 1 -23.50 6.35 -2.23
CA MET A 1 -22.77 5.77 -1.06
C MET A 1 -21.29 6.03 -1.24
N GLY A 2 -20.73 6.94 -0.44
CA GLY A 2 -19.30 7.28 -0.45
C GLY A 2 -18.42 6.24 0.26
N TYR A 3 -17.10 6.38 0.16
CA TYR A 3 -16.13 5.45 0.76
C TYR A 3 -16.01 5.60 2.28
N ALA A 4 -16.16 6.81 2.80
CA ALA A 4 -16.16 7.12 4.22
C ALA A 4 -17.19 8.21 4.54
N LYS A 5 -17.59 8.30 5.80
CA LYS A 5 -18.38 9.41 6.37
C LYS A 5 -17.77 9.83 7.70
N ILE A 6 -17.94 11.10 8.07
CA ILE A 6 -17.56 11.61 9.39
C ILE A 6 -18.85 11.84 10.16
N GLU A 7 -18.92 11.33 11.38
CA GLU A 7 -20.06 11.47 12.28
C GLU A 7 -19.54 11.58 13.71
N ASN A 8 -19.90 12.65 14.43
CA ASN A 8 -19.42 12.92 15.80
C ASN A 8 -17.90 12.80 15.94
N GLU A 9 -17.14 13.39 15.02
CA GLU A 9 -15.67 13.33 14.96
C GLU A 9 -15.08 11.91 14.71
N ILE A 10 -15.94 10.90 14.51
CA ILE A 10 -15.54 9.53 14.19
C ILE A 10 -15.61 9.32 12.68
N ILE A 11 -14.54 8.76 12.12
CA ILE A 11 -14.49 8.36 10.71
C ILE A 11 -15.06 6.95 10.58
N HIS A 12 -16.20 6.82 9.91
CA HIS A 12 -16.77 5.53 9.55
C HIS A 12 -16.40 5.18 8.10
N ILE A 13 -15.75 4.05 7.92
CA ILE A 13 -15.38 3.55 6.59
C ILE A 13 -16.45 2.55 6.15
N SER A 14 -17.00 2.75 4.95
CA SER A 14 -17.93 1.79 4.35
C SER A 14 -17.19 0.52 3.93
N ARG A 15 -17.92 -0.59 3.73
CA ARG A 15 -17.34 -1.83 3.17
C ARG A 15 -16.61 -1.58 1.83
N LYS A 16 -17.13 -0.69 0.98
CA LYS A 16 -16.48 -0.27 -0.27
C LYS A 16 -15.16 0.47 -0.01
N GLY A 17 -15.12 1.31 1.03
CA GLY A 17 -13.92 2.03 1.45
C GLY A 17 -12.84 1.10 1.97
N ILE A 18 -13.20 0.15 2.84
CA ILE A 18 -12.28 -0.87 3.36
C ILE A 18 -11.69 -1.68 2.21
N HIS A 19 -12.53 -2.15 1.28
CA HIS A 19 -12.06 -2.89 0.11
C HIS A 19 -11.07 -2.07 -0.74
N ARG A 20 -11.36 -0.79 -0.98
CA ARG A 20 -10.46 0.10 -1.74
C ARG A 20 -9.13 0.32 -1.03
N ILE A 21 -9.13 0.53 0.28
CA ILE A 21 -7.91 0.68 1.10
C ILE A 21 -7.07 -0.59 1.01
N HIS A 22 -7.68 -1.77 1.15
CA HIS A 22 -6.96 -3.03 1.01
C HIS A 22 -6.32 -3.23 -0.36
N LEU A 23 -7.01 -2.88 -1.45
CA LEU A 23 -6.42 -2.95 -2.79
C LEU A 23 -5.20 -2.03 -2.93
N LEU A 24 -5.27 -0.81 -2.39
CA LEU A 24 -4.16 0.13 -2.42
C LEU A 24 -2.97 -0.36 -1.59
N GLN A 25 -3.24 -0.83 -0.36
CA GLN A 25 -2.21 -1.43 0.51
C GLN A 25 -1.54 -2.62 -0.17
N ASN A 26 -2.32 -3.51 -0.78
CA ASN A 26 -1.80 -4.68 -1.46
C ASN A 26 -0.94 -4.31 -2.68
N SER A 27 -1.42 -3.38 -3.51
CA SER A 27 -0.66 -2.89 -4.67
C SER A 27 0.66 -2.25 -4.24
N PHE A 28 0.66 -1.46 -3.16
CA PHE A 28 1.88 -0.86 -2.63
C PHE A 28 2.87 -1.93 -2.15
N SER A 29 2.42 -2.88 -1.33
CA SER A 29 3.27 -3.95 -0.80
C SER A 29 3.87 -4.81 -1.90
N LEU A 30 3.09 -5.18 -2.91
CA LEU A 30 3.59 -5.96 -4.05
C LEU A 30 4.63 -5.19 -4.85
N ASN A 31 4.40 -3.90 -5.11
CA ASN A 31 5.38 -3.06 -5.80
C ASN A 31 6.68 -2.92 -5.01
N PHE A 32 6.59 -2.75 -3.69
CA PHE A 32 7.76 -2.69 -2.82
C PHE A 32 8.57 -3.99 -2.88
N ILE A 33 7.91 -5.14 -2.69
CA ILE A 33 8.56 -6.45 -2.74
C ILE A 33 9.22 -6.66 -4.10
N ASN A 34 8.52 -6.36 -5.20
CA ASN A 34 9.06 -6.50 -6.54
C ASN A 34 10.29 -5.63 -6.76
N LYS A 35 10.29 -4.39 -6.26
CA LYS A 35 11.43 -3.47 -6.39
C LYS A 35 12.64 -3.99 -5.61
N VAL A 36 12.44 -4.34 -4.34
CA VAL A 36 13.50 -4.93 -3.50
C VAL A 36 14.04 -6.22 -4.11
N TRP A 37 13.17 -7.11 -4.57
CA TRP A 37 13.57 -8.37 -5.19
C TRP A 37 14.37 -8.14 -6.47
N SER A 38 13.92 -7.23 -7.33
CA SER A 38 14.61 -6.90 -8.59
C SER A 38 15.99 -6.26 -8.35
N ASP A 39 16.11 -5.40 -7.34
CA ASP A 39 17.38 -4.79 -6.94
C ASP A 39 18.35 -5.86 -6.40
N ASN A 40 17.86 -6.78 -5.55
CA ASN A 40 18.67 -7.88 -5.00
C ASN A 40 19.06 -8.92 -6.05
N TYR A 41 18.18 -9.21 -7.01
CA TYR A 41 18.46 -10.18 -8.07
C TYR A 41 19.62 -9.71 -8.96
N ASN A 42 19.69 -8.41 -9.27
CA ASN A 42 20.74 -7.83 -10.10
C ASN A 42 22.01 -7.46 -9.31
N ASN A 43 21.92 -7.33 -7.98
CA ASN A 43 23.05 -7.05 -7.11
C ASN A 43 22.85 -7.74 -5.75
N PRO A 44 23.55 -8.85 -5.45
CA PRO A 44 23.33 -9.65 -4.24
C PRO A 44 23.75 -8.95 -2.93
N ASN A 45 24.21 -7.71 -2.98
CA ASN A 45 24.46 -6.89 -1.78
C ASN A 45 24.08 -5.40 -2.03
N PRO A 46 22.77 -5.09 -2.17
CA PRO A 46 22.34 -3.74 -2.48
C PRO A 46 22.48 -2.83 -1.25
N LYS A 47 23.00 -1.62 -1.44
CA LYS A 47 23.22 -0.61 -0.37
C LYS A 47 21.91 0.01 0.17
N GLY A 48 20.77 -0.66 -0.01
CA GLY A 48 19.41 -0.20 0.28
C GLY A 48 18.66 0.26 -0.97
N THR A 49 17.34 -0.01 -1.01
CA THR A 49 16.43 0.39 -2.09
C THR A 49 15.87 1.79 -1.81
N ASN A 50 16.00 2.72 -2.77
CA ASN A 50 15.40 4.05 -2.67
C ASN A 50 13.88 3.98 -2.93
N LEU A 51 13.07 4.45 -1.99
CA LEU A 51 11.60 4.37 -2.01
C LEU A 51 10.91 5.68 -2.41
N LYS A 52 11.68 6.69 -2.83
CA LYS A 52 11.13 7.94 -3.39
C LYS A 52 10.68 7.77 -4.84
#